data_AF-A0A6L7RZ36-F1
#
_entry.id   AF-A0A6L7RZ36-F1
#
_cell.length_a   1.000
_cell.length_b   1.000
_cell.length_c   1.000
_cell.angle_alpha   90.00
_cell.angle_beta   90.00
_cell.angle_gamma   90.00
#
_symmetry.space_group_name_H-M   'P 1'
#
loop_
_entity.id
_entity.type
_entity.pdbx_description
1 polymer ?
#
loop_
_entity_poly.entity_id
_entity_poly.type
_entity_poly.pdbx_seq_one_letter_code
_entity_poly.pdbx_strand_id
1 'polypeptide(L)'
;MMASAFQLKPDEEYLSVNWLEYFGLQDVEQAIQRVRLAFQQKGYDVRKNGRFAVLSVDEVSRVIRQTFNRSLTIEHRPTCRDPSHAGISGYGVEDMEIAAELCLLLDDDDVHPAVP
;
A
#
# COMPACT_ATOMS: atom_id res chain seq x y z
N MET A 1 -10.22 -8.51 1.51
CA MET A 1 -9.68 -7.72 0.38
C MET A 1 -9.37 -8.65 -0.79
N MET A 2 -9.10 -8.16 -2.00
CA MET A 2 -8.72 -9.01 -3.15
C MET A 2 -7.22 -8.87 -3.44
N ALA A 3 -6.52 -9.98 -3.69
CA ALA A 3 -5.09 -9.99 -4.02
C ALA A 3 -4.72 -9.12 -5.23
N SER A 4 -5.67 -8.89 -6.14
CA SER A 4 -5.51 -7.97 -7.27
C SER A 4 -5.22 -6.52 -6.88
N ALA A 5 -5.51 -6.12 -5.63
CA ALA A 5 -5.11 -4.81 -5.10
C ALA A 5 -3.59 -4.66 -4.93
N PHE A 6 -2.86 -5.79 -4.86
CA PHE A 6 -1.41 -5.84 -4.71
C PHE A 6 -0.68 -6.28 -5.98
N GLN A 7 -1.40 -6.53 -7.08
CA GLN A 7 -0.78 -6.91 -8.35
C GLN A 7 -0.24 -5.67 -9.07
N LEU A 8 0.97 -5.79 -9.62
CA LEU A 8 1.50 -4.80 -10.55
C LEU A 8 0.75 -4.87 -11.87
N LYS A 9 0.50 -3.71 -12.48
CA LYS A 9 0.04 -3.66 -13.87
C LYS A 9 1.22 -3.87 -14.84
N PRO A 10 0.96 -4.27 -16.11
CA PRO A 10 2.00 -4.52 -17.11
C PRO A 10 3.08 -3.45 -17.25
N ASP A 11 2.73 -2.18 -17.04
CA ASP A 11 3.62 -1.03 -17.21
C ASP A 11 4.07 -0.41 -15.87
N GLU A 12 3.84 -1.08 -14.74
CA GLU A 12 4.22 -0.60 -13.39
C GLU A 12 5.47 -1.34 -12.90
N GLU A 13 6.51 -0.58 -12.56
CA GLU A 13 7.76 -1.11 -11.96
C GLU A 13 7.65 -1.35 -10.44
N TYR A 14 6.61 -0.81 -9.81
CA TYR A 14 6.37 -0.86 -8.37
C TYR A 14 4.88 -0.65 -8.06
N LEU A 15 4.43 -1.18 -6.92
CA LEU A 15 3.10 -0.96 -6.40
C LEU A 15 3.06 0.40 -5.71
N SER A 16 2.21 1.29 -6.21
CA SER A 16 2.02 2.62 -5.64
C SER A 16 1.32 2.55 -4.28
N VAL A 17 1.98 3.02 -3.23
CA VAL A 17 1.46 3.08 -1.86
C VAL A 17 1.73 4.45 -1.21
N ASN A 18 1.30 4.61 0.04
CA ASN A 18 1.58 5.79 0.85
C ASN A 18 2.24 5.37 2.17
N TRP A 19 3.31 6.07 2.55
CA TRP A 19 3.99 5.89 3.83
C TRP A 19 3.27 6.72 4.90
N LEU A 20 2.56 6.07 5.82
CA LEU A 20 1.73 6.76 6.82
C LEU A 20 2.56 7.54 7.86
N GLU A 21 3.68 6.98 8.30
CA GLU A 21 4.58 7.61 9.28
C GLU A 21 5.21 8.90 8.79
N TYR A 22 5.21 9.15 7.47
CA TYR A 22 5.59 10.45 6.90
C TYR A 22 4.82 11.62 7.54
N PHE A 23 3.55 11.40 7.90
CA PHE A 23 2.72 12.45 8.50
C PHE A 23 3.04 12.75 9.96
N GLY A 24 3.83 11.89 10.64
CA GLY A 24 4.15 12.06 12.06
C GLY A 24 2.92 11.98 12.99
N LEU A 25 1.87 11.30 12.54
CA LEU A 25 0.60 11.15 13.28
C LEU A 25 0.61 9.84 14.06
N GLN A 26 0.10 9.86 15.29
CA GLN A 26 -0.03 8.66 16.13
C GLN A 26 -1.28 7.83 15.82
N ASP A 27 -2.27 8.44 15.18
CA ASP A 27 -3.55 7.84 14.86
C ASP A 27 -3.60 7.47 13.38
N VAL A 28 -3.76 6.17 13.11
CA VAL A 28 -3.84 5.62 11.75
C VAL A 28 -5.00 6.23 10.96
N GLU A 29 -6.14 6.49 11.60
CA GLU A 29 -7.30 7.06 10.90
C GLU A 29 -6.98 8.48 10.44
N GLN A 30 -6.29 9.28 11.27
CA GLN A 30 -5.85 10.61 10.85
C GLN A 30 -4.83 10.56 9.71
N ALA A 31 -3.92 9.59 9.71
CA ALA A 31 -2.99 9.38 8.60
C ALA A 31 -3.74 9.00 7.31
N ILE A 32 -4.74 8.13 7.40
CA ILE A 32 -5.60 7.76 6.27
C ILE A 32 -6.39 8.97 5.75
N GLN A 33 -6.88 9.86 6.62
CA GLN A 33 -7.50 11.12 6.17
C GLN A 33 -6.52 11.96 5.32
N ARG A 34 -5.23 12.00 5.69
CA ARG A 34 -4.21 12.71 4.88
C ARG A 34 -3.98 12.04 3.53
N VAL A 35 -3.96 10.71 3.48
CA VAL A 35 -3.88 9.96 2.21
C VAL A 35 -5.10 10.24 1.33
N ARG A 36 -6.31 10.27 1.89
CA ARG A 36 -7.54 10.63 1.15
C ARG A 36 -7.41 12.00 0.49
N LEU A 37 -6.91 12.99 1.22
CA LEU A 37 -6.66 14.34 0.67
C LEU A 37 -5.61 14.32 -0.45
N ALA A 38 -4.53 13.55 -0.30
CA ALA A 38 -3.51 13.41 -1.34
C ALA A 38 -4.08 12.75 -2.61
N PHE A 39 -4.97 11.76 -2.48
CA PHE A 39 -5.68 11.16 -3.62
C PHE A 39 -6.55 12.18 -4.36
N GLN A 40 -7.31 13.00 -3.63
CA GLN A 40 -8.11 14.08 -4.21
C GLN A 40 -7.23 15.10 -4.94
N GLN A 41 -6.08 15.49 -4.38
CA GLN A 41 -5.13 16.40 -5.03
C GLN A 41 -4.51 15.81 -6.31
N LYS A 42 -4.37 14.48 -6.37
CA LYS A 42 -3.96 13.76 -7.58
C LYS A 42 -5.11 13.60 -8.61
N GLY A 43 -6.34 13.97 -8.26
CA GLY A 43 -7.52 13.82 -9.11
C GLY A 43 -8.15 12.43 -9.07
N TYR A 44 -7.84 11.63 -8.04
CA TYR A 44 -8.47 10.34 -7.80
C TYR A 44 -9.62 10.45 -6.82
N ASP A 45 -10.80 10.02 -7.25
CA ASP A 45 -11.95 9.85 -6.36
C ASP A 45 -11.95 8.44 -5.77
N VAL A 46 -11.68 8.35 -4.47
CA VAL A 46 -11.83 7.09 -3.74
C VAL A 46 -13.33 6.82 -3.58
N ARG A 47 -13.81 5.76 -4.22
CA ARG A 47 -15.24 5.42 -4.24
C ARG A 47 -15.74 5.07 -2.84
N LYS A 48 -17.05 5.27 -2.60
CA LYS A 48 -17.72 4.96 -1.31
C LYS A 48 -17.47 3.53 -0.80
N ASN A 49 -17.34 2.57 -1.71
CA ASN A 49 -17.08 1.16 -1.37
C ASN A 49 -15.58 0.81 -1.36
N GLY A 50 -14.71 1.78 -1.57
CA GLY A 50 -13.27 1.61 -1.47
C GLY A 50 -12.84 1.29 -0.04
N ARG A 51 -11.65 0.71 0.06
CA ARG A 51 -10.97 0.41 1.32
C ARG A 51 -9.49 0.79 1.19
N PHE A 52 -8.88 1.18 2.30
CA PHE A 52 -7.44 1.29 2.45
C PHE A 52 -6.94 0.03 3.16
N ALA A 53 -5.85 -0.52 2.68
CA ALA A 53 -5.10 -1.58 3.34
C ALA A 53 -3.90 -0.94 4.03
N VAL A 54 -3.71 -1.21 5.31
CA VAL A 54 -2.52 -0.81 6.05
C VAL A 54 -1.66 -2.04 6.27
N LEU A 55 -0.37 -1.92 5.97
CA LEU A 55 0.58 -3.03 6.12
C LEU A 55 1.81 -2.53 6.89
N SER A 56 2.30 -3.36 7.79
CA SER A 56 3.57 -3.14 8.47
C SER A 56 4.75 -3.47 7.55
N VAL A 57 5.69 -2.52 7.42
CA VAL A 57 6.91 -2.67 6.62
C VAL A 57 7.75 -3.86 7.10
N ASP A 58 7.92 -3.99 8.41
CA ASP A 58 8.73 -5.04 9.02
C ASP A 58 8.10 -6.42 8.82
N GLU A 59 6.78 -6.51 8.96
CA GLU A 59 6.05 -7.77 8.79
C GLU A 59 6.07 -8.24 7.34
N VAL A 60 5.71 -7.36 6.41
CA VAL A 60 5.73 -7.64 4.97
C VAL A 60 7.12 -8.11 4.54
N SER A 61 8.17 -7.38 4.94
CA SER A 61 9.54 -7.71 4.57
C SER A 61 9.99 -9.06 5.14
N ARG A 62 9.60 -9.35 6.39
CA ARG A 62 9.89 -10.63 7.04
C ARG A 62 9.20 -11.80 6.35
N VAL A 63 7.89 -11.69 6.11
CA VAL A 63 7.09 -12.79 5.54
C VAL A 63 7.52 -13.09 4.12
N ILE A 64 7.70 -12.09 3.26
CA ILE A 64 8.15 -12.33 1.88
C ILE A 64 9.53 -12.99 1.84
N ARG A 65 10.43 -12.60 2.74
CA ARG A 65 11.74 -13.24 2.87
C ARG A 65 11.65 -14.69 3.35
N GLN A 66 10.77 -14.99 4.29
CA GLN A 66 10.60 -16.35 4.83
C GLN A 66 9.89 -17.27 3.84
N THR A 67 8.83 -16.81 3.18
CA THR A 67 7.98 -17.61 2.29
C THR A 67 8.61 -17.81 0.92
N PHE A 68 9.20 -16.77 0.34
CA PHE A 68 9.68 -16.80 -1.05
C PHE A 68 11.20 -16.71 -1.21
N ASN A 69 11.95 -16.53 -0.11
CA ASN A 69 13.39 -16.24 -0.14
C ASN A 69 13.72 -15.03 -1.06
N ARG A 70 12.82 -14.04 -1.10
CA ARG A 70 12.95 -12.79 -1.86
C ARG A 70 12.93 -11.60 -0.92
N SER A 71 13.31 -10.42 -1.42
CA SER A 71 13.24 -9.18 -0.65
C SER A 71 12.44 -8.15 -1.45
N LEU A 72 11.49 -7.52 -0.77
CA LEU A 72 10.83 -6.33 -1.29
C LEU A 72 11.68 -5.10 -1.01
N THR A 73 11.58 -4.11 -1.89
CA THR A 73 12.14 -2.77 -1.67
C THR A 73 10.98 -1.82 -1.46
N ILE A 74 10.95 -1.14 -0.31
CA ILE A 74 9.95 -0.13 0.02
C ILE A 74 10.69 1.21 0.02
N GLU A 75 10.33 2.09 -0.91
CA GLU A 75 11.05 3.34 -1.15
C GLU A 75 10.11 4.53 -1.09
N HIS A 76 10.53 5.58 -0.37
CA HIS A 76 9.85 6.87 -0.38
C HIS A 76 10.05 7.55 -1.74
N ARG A 77 8.95 7.78 -2.46
CA ARG A 77 8.93 8.34 -3.82
C ARG A 77 7.98 9.54 -3.89
N PRO A 78 8.26 10.64 -3.16
CA PRO A 78 7.34 11.75 -3.06
C PRO A 78 7.08 12.39 -4.43
N THR A 79 5.85 12.83 -4.65
CA THR A 79 5.50 13.67 -5.80
C THR A 79 5.11 15.06 -5.34
N CYS A 80 5.07 16.03 -6.25
CA CYS A 80 4.63 17.40 -5.92
C CYS A 80 3.19 17.48 -5.40
N ARG A 81 2.35 16.47 -5.68
CA ARG A 81 0.94 16.40 -5.25
C ARG A 81 0.69 15.38 -4.14
N ASP A 82 1.68 14.55 -3.81
CA ASP A 82 1.59 13.53 -2.78
C ASP A 82 2.98 13.30 -2.15
N PRO A 83 3.31 14.07 -1.09
CA PRO A 83 4.58 13.94 -0.39
C PRO A 83 4.74 12.62 0.37
N SER A 84 3.66 11.91 0.64
CA SER A 84 3.68 10.62 1.34
C SER A 84 3.81 9.43 0.39
N HIS A 85 3.84 9.67 -0.91
CA HIS A 85 3.89 8.60 -1.91
C HIS A 85 5.15 7.74 -1.74
N ALA A 86 4.97 6.43 -1.83
CA ALA A 86 6.00 5.42 -1.76
C ALA A 86 5.72 4.29 -2.76
N GLY A 87 6.72 3.46 -3.01
CA GLY A 87 6.61 2.31 -3.91
C GLY A 87 7.10 1.02 -3.25
N ILE A 88 6.39 -0.08 -3.52
CA ILE A 88 6.85 -1.44 -3.19
C ILE A 88 7.30 -2.12 -4.49
N SER A 89 8.56 -2.55 -4.56
CA SER A 89 9.12 -3.29 -5.69
C SER A 89 9.84 -4.57 -5.22
N GLY A 90 10.39 -5.35 -6.16
CA GLY A 90 11.03 -6.65 -5.88
C GLY A 90 10.19 -7.86 -6.33
N TYR A 91 9.04 -7.60 -6.95
CA TYR A 91 8.19 -8.58 -7.63
C TYR A 91 7.63 -8.00 -8.94
N GLY A 92 7.19 -8.87 -9.84
CA GLY A 92 6.67 -8.56 -11.16
C GLY A 92 5.18 -8.89 -11.31
N VAL A 93 4.65 -8.60 -12.49
CA VAL A 93 3.24 -8.80 -12.86
C VAL A 93 2.80 -10.27 -12.74
N GLU A 94 3.72 -11.20 -13.04
CA GLU A 94 3.48 -12.64 -12.98
C GLU A 94 3.61 -13.24 -11.56
N ASP A 95 4.15 -12.48 -10.59
CA ASP A 95 4.37 -12.93 -9.20
C ASP A 95 3.06 -12.84 -8.39
N MET A 96 2.00 -13.51 -8.87
CA MET A 96 0.67 -13.47 -8.25
C MET A 96 0.68 -14.03 -6.82
N GLU A 97 1.58 -14.96 -6.51
CA GLU A 97 1.77 -15.52 -5.18
C GLU A 97 2.25 -14.48 -4.16
N ILE A 98 3.08 -13.52 -4.57
CA ILE A 98 3.53 -12.43 -3.69
C ILE A 98 2.35 -11.50 -3.40
N ALA A 99 1.58 -11.14 -4.43
CA ALA A 99 0.38 -10.31 -4.25
C ALA A 99 -0.68 -11.00 -3.35
N ALA A 100 -0.82 -12.33 -3.47
CA ALA A 100 -1.69 -13.12 -2.61
C ALA A 100 -1.18 -13.13 -1.16
N GLU A 101 0.13 -13.33 -0.94
CA GLU A 101 0.71 -13.31 0.41
C GLU A 101 0.52 -11.94 1.09
N LEU A 102 0.75 -10.84 0.37
CA LEU A 102 0.50 -9.48 0.89
C LEU A 102 -0.97 -9.30 1.31
N CYS A 103 -1.90 -9.88 0.58
CA CYS A 103 -3.32 -9.84 0.92
C CYS A 103 -3.67 -10.70 2.14
N LEU A 104 -2.94 -11.80 2.38
CA LEU A 104 -3.14 -12.69 3.53
C LEU A 104 -2.62 -12.12 4.84
N LEU A 105 -1.74 -11.12 4.77
CA LEU A 105 -1.23 -10.40 5.95
C LEU A 105 -2.26 -9.47 6.58
N LEU A 106 -3.32 -9.12 5.85
CA LEU A 106 -4.35 -8.22 6.35
C LEU A 106 -5.36 -8.96 7.21
N ASP A 107 -5.63 -8.44 8.40
CA ASP A 107 -6.83 -8.76 9.14
C ASP A 107 -7.94 -7.69 8.96
N ASP A 108 -9.03 -7.81 9.72
CA ASP A 108 -10.15 -6.86 9.63
C ASP A 108 -9.79 -5.47 10.20
N ASP A 109 -8.82 -5.39 11.13
CA ASP A 109 -8.38 -4.14 11.76
C ASP A 109 -7.42 -3.36 10.85
N ASP A 110 -6.73 -4.03 9.92
CA ASP A 110 -5.85 -3.42 8.90
C ASP A 110 -6.61 -2.81 7.71
N VAL A 111 -7.93 -3.01 7.64
CA VAL A 111 -8.76 -2.62 6.48
C VAL A 111 -9.72 -1.50 6.84
N HIS A 112 -9.39 -0.30 6.39
CA HIS A 112 -10.12 0.91 6.73
C HIS A 112 -11.06 1.35 5.59
N PRO A 113 -12.22 1.95 5.89
CA PRO A 113 -13.12 2.45 4.87
C PRO A 113 -12.47 3.60 4.07
N ALA A 114 -12.77 3.72 2.79
CA ALA A 114 -12.29 4.84 1.98
C ALA A 114 -12.96 6.18 2.30
N VAL A 115 -14.19 6.11 2.81
CA VAL A 115 -15.02 7.26 3.19
C VAL A 115 -15.45 7.01 4.64
N PRO A 116 -15.38 8.02 5.52
CA PRO A 116 -15.87 7.92 6.90
C PRO A 116 -17.33 7.48 7.01
#